data_AF-A0A928FN79-F1
#
_entry.id   AF-A0A928FN79-F1
#
_cell.length_a   1.000
_cell.length_b   1.000
_cell.length_c   1.000
_cell.angle_alpha   90.00
_cell.angle_beta   90.00
_cell.angle_gamma   90.00
#
_symmetry.space_group_name_H-M   'P 1'
#
loop_
_entity.id
_entity.type
_entity.pdbx_description
1 polymer ?
#
loop_
_entity_poly.entity_id
_entity_poly.type
_entity_poly.pdbx_seq_one_letter_code
_entity_poly.pdbx_strand_id
1 'polypeptide(L)'
;MKNGLILENGELIYYKNDSPHHAGVVEKDGDIYYIGSDGRAVKGEHAIHRTMANGILKRGTYKFGDDYKLVEGFYIAPEKRKSKKKKKKMRKAAIIVISSLLFVSMLLVSLFSFDLISWPGDRDGSDNDSNSNKLSVFAFENEVLLCSEAAKNFYDNKIDAEEAVKSGSPYRPFVFKYNINANKNGKLYLSENDAFLECKEFVLPHDLGGIDIDNLKTGTTYYYKAECDGETVLGSFRTAASVRYLSIPGVYNVRDIGGYTTADGKIVKQGFIIRGSEVDGLSETALFLKNEDVQYMKSEFGFVCDFDLRDESIFTGKYTSRFGADVKHKFYNAPFYGNIFNASNKQTLKNIFSDLADKSNYPMYLHCTYGADRTGVVVFLIQGLLGVSEEDMVKEFRQTGYFKNAYSYNSNMDIVLLALEGYEGENVNERIENFLKKDIGVTEEEIQSIRDILLED
;
A
#
# COMPACT_ATOMS: atom_id res chain seq x y z
N MET A 1 10.38 -4.49 -24.10
CA MET A 1 9.73 -4.08 -22.85
C MET A 1 8.22 -4.19 -22.95
N LYS A 2 7.71 -5.35 -22.51
CA LYS A 2 6.30 -5.62 -22.26
C LYS A 2 5.93 -5.06 -20.88
N ASN A 3 4.78 -4.38 -20.80
CA ASN A 3 4.16 -3.87 -19.58
C ASN A 3 2.63 -3.96 -19.70
N GLY A 4 1.95 -4.29 -18.60
CA GLY A 4 0.48 -4.43 -18.55
C GLY A 4 -0.04 -5.76 -19.12
N LEU A 5 -1.36 -5.83 -19.38
CA LEU A 5 -2.06 -7.05 -19.80
C LEU A 5 -1.98 -7.34 -21.30
N ILE A 6 -1.11 -8.25 -21.69
CA ILE A 6 -0.85 -8.59 -23.09
C ILE A 6 -1.39 -10.00 -23.39
N LEU A 7 -2.11 -10.14 -24.51
CA LEU A 7 -2.56 -11.44 -25.00
C LEU A 7 -1.45 -12.09 -25.83
N GLU A 8 -0.87 -13.18 -25.35
CA GLU A 8 0.20 -13.90 -26.04
C GLU A 8 -0.09 -15.41 -26.09
N ASN A 9 -0.03 -15.99 -27.29
CA ASN A 9 -0.31 -17.41 -27.52
C ASN A 9 -1.66 -17.89 -26.96
N GLY A 10 -2.68 -17.02 -26.95
CA GLY A 10 -4.02 -17.33 -26.46
C GLY A 10 -4.20 -17.22 -24.94
N GLU A 11 -3.16 -16.79 -24.21
CA GLU A 11 -3.23 -16.52 -22.77
C GLU A 11 -3.00 -15.04 -22.50
N LEU A 12 -3.79 -14.47 -21.59
CA LEU A 12 -3.63 -13.08 -21.15
C LEU A 12 -2.62 -13.04 -20.01
N ILE A 13 -1.53 -12.28 -20.17
CA ILE A 13 -0.39 -12.22 -19.25
C ILE A 13 -0.15 -10.79 -18.84
N TYR A 14 0.02 -10.54 -17.54
CA TYR A 14 0.48 -9.25 -17.03
C TYR A 14 2.00 -9.22 -17.01
N TYR A 15 2.59 -8.26 -17.73
CA TYR A 15 4.03 -8.03 -17.73
C TYR A 15 4.42 -6.81 -16.90
N LYS A 16 5.57 -6.90 -16.24
CA LYS A 16 6.29 -5.77 -15.66
C LYS A 16 7.76 -5.88 -16.07
N ASN A 17 8.23 -4.92 -16.86
CA ASN A 17 9.59 -4.86 -17.40
C ASN A 17 10.02 -6.17 -18.09
N ASP A 18 9.28 -6.60 -19.11
CA ASP A 18 9.49 -7.85 -19.88
C ASP A 18 9.32 -9.17 -19.09
N SER A 19 9.04 -9.12 -17.79
CA SER A 19 8.81 -10.32 -16.96
C SER A 19 7.33 -10.49 -16.62
N PRO A 20 6.76 -11.71 -16.74
CA PRO A 20 5.44 -11.99 -16.18
C PRO A 20 5.41 -11.63 -14.70
N HIS A 21 4.41 -10.88 -14.28
CA HIS A 21 4.38 -10.29 -12.95
C HIS A 21 3.05 -10.54 -12.25
N HIS A 22 3.14 -10.95 -10.98
CA HIS A 22 1.97 -11.19 -10.14
C HIS A 22 1.34 -9.87 -9.71
N ALA A 23 0.35 -9.40 -10.47
CA ALA A 23 -0.28 -8.11 -10.24
C ALA A 23 -1.49 -8.17 -9.28
N GLY A 24 -2.11 -9.33 -9.06
CA GLY A 24 -3.39 -9.40 -8.35
C GLY A 24 -4.54 -8.86 -9.22
N VAL A 25 -5.46 -8.09 -8.64
CA VAL A 25 -6.58 -7.48 -9.36
C VAL A 25 -6.11 -6.24 -10.08
N VAL A 26 -6.43 -6.15 -11.36
CA VAL A 26 -6.09 -5.01 -12.21
C VAL A 26 -7.34 -4.57 -12.98
N GLU A 27 -7.43 -3.29 -13.27
CA GLU A 27 -8.53 -2.69 -14.04
C GLU A 27 -7.96 -2.21 -15.38
N LYS A 28 -8.61 -2.60 -16.49
CA LYS A 28 -8.22 -2.19 -17.84
C LYS A 28 -9.49 -1.92 -18.64
N ASP A 29 -9.59 -0.72 -19.22
CA ASP A 29 -10.71 -0.30 -20.07
C ASP A 29 -12.11 -0.46 -19.42
N GLY A 30 -12.18 -0.37 -18.09
CA GLY A 30 -13.41 -0.58 -17.31
C GLY A 30 -13.72 -2.04 -16.98
N ASP A 31 -12.96 -2.99 -17.54
CA ASP A 31 -13.01 -4.41 -17.21
C ASP A 31 -12.03 -4.75 -16.08
N ILE A 32 -12.39 -5.73 -15.25
CA ILE A 32 -11.58 -6.17 -14.11
C ILE A 32 -11.03 -7.58 -14.37
N TYR A 33 -9.75 -7.76 -14.10
CA TYR A 33 -9.02 -9.02 -14.28
C TYR A 33 -8.33 -9.45 -12.97
N TYR A 34 -8.06 -10.74 -12.81
CA TYR A 34 -7.24 -11.25 -11.71
C TYR A 34 -6.04 -12.03 -12.23
N ILE A 35 -4.85 -11.59 -11.84
CA ILE A 35 -3.55 -12.07 -12.31
C ILE A 35 -2.94 -12.95 -11.23
N GLY A 36 -2.71 -14.22 -11.58
CA GLY A 36 -2.13 -15.23 -10.71
C GLY A 36 -0.63 -15.07 -10.49
N SER A 37 -0.08 -15.92 -9.61
CA SER A 37 1.32 -15.85 -9.18
C SER A 37 2.36 -16.13 -10.27
N ASP A 38 1.92 -16.67 -11.40
CA ASP A 38 2.69 -16.92 -12.62
C ASP A 38 2.58 -15.78 -13.64
N GLY A 39 1.88 -14.70 -13.30
CA GLY A 39 1.65 -13.54 -14.14
C GLY A 39 0.51 -13.71 -15.15
N ARG A 40 -0.24 -14.82 -15.11
CA ARG A 40 -1.34 -15.09 -16.07
C ARG A 40 -2.69 -14.69 -15.50
N ALA A 41 -3.56 -14.15 -16.35
CA ALA A 41 -4.94 -13.92 -15.98
C ALA A 41 -5.67 -15.26 -15.81
N VAL A 42 -6.53 -15.32 -14.81
CA VAL A 42 -7.21 -16.57 -14.44
C VAL A 42 -8.64 -16.64 -14.99
N LYS A 43 -9.15 -17.87 -15.09
CA LYS A 43 -10.56 -18.17 -15.41
C LYS A 43 -11.22 -18.91 -14.26
N GLY A 44 -12.54 -18.86 -14.18
CA GLY A 44 -13.31 -19.57 -13.17
C GLY A 44 -13.34 -18.85 -11.82
N GLU A 45 -13.64 -19.60 -10.75
CA GLU A 45 -13.81 -19.05 -9.41
C GLU A 45 -12.49 -18.97 -8.64
N HIS A 46 -12.15 -17.79 -8.14
CA HIS A 46 -10.92 -17.53 -7.39
C HIS A 46 -11.19 -16.77 -6.11
N ALA A 47 -10.63 -17.26 -5.01
CA ALA A 47 -10.63 -16.56 -3.73
C ALA A 47 -9.56 -15.47 -3.75
N ILE A 48 -9.97 -14.22 -3.80
CA ILE A 48 -9.09 -13.06 -3.82
C ILE A 48 -8.85 -12.58 -2.39
N HIS A 49 -7.59 -12.68 -1.96
CA HIS A 49 -7.17 -12.14 -0.68
C HIS A 49 -7.14 -10.61 -0.73
N ARG A 50 -7.39 -9.94 0.42
CA ARG A 50 -7.49 -8.47 0.50
C ARG A 50 -6.30 -7.74 -0.13
N THR A 51 -5.10 -8.29 -0.03
CA THR A 51 -3.85 -7.68 -0.53
C THR A 51 -3.69 -7.81 -2.02
N MET A 52 -4.33 -8.80 -2.63
CA MET A 52 -4.33 -8.98 -4.07
C MET A 52 -5.49 -8.25 -4.73
N ALA A 53 -6.35 -7.60 -3.94
CA ALA A 53 -7.54 -6.94 -4.46
C ALA A 53 -7.28 -5.49 -4.89
N ASN A 54 -6.10 -4.94 -4.58
CA ASN A 54 -5.57 -3.63 -5.02
C ASN A 54 -6.55 -2.46 -4.92
N GLY A 55 -7.45 -2.49 -3.94
CA GLY A 55 -8.45 -1.45 -3.74
C GLY A 55 -9.54 -1.39 -4.82
N ILE A 56 -9.47 -2.26 -5.83
CA ILE A 56 -10.44 -2.39 -6.92
C ILE A 56 -11.59 -3.29 -6.49
N LEU A 57 -11.28 -4.39 -5.80
CA LEU A 57 -12.27 -5.34 -5.28
C LEU A 57 -12.18 -5.48 -3.75
N LYS A 58 -13.31 -5.81 -3.12
CA LYS A 58 -13.34 -6.28 -1.72
C LYS A 58 -12.83 -7.71 -1.61
N ARG A 59 -12.40 -8.14 -0.43
CA ARG A 59 -12.05 -9.56 -0.21
C ARG A 59 -13.26 -10.47 -0.44
N GLY A 60 -13.07 -11.55 -1.20
CA GLY A 60 -14.08 -12.59 -1.42
C GLY A 60 -13.72 -13.51 -2.56
N THR A 61 -14.67 -14.36 -2.96
CA THR A 61 -14.51 -15.20 -4.15
C THR A 61 -15.22 -14.55 -5.32
N TYR A 62 -14.51 -14.45 -6.44
CA TYR A 62 -14.99 -13.86 -7.68
C TYR A 62 -14.91 -14.87 -8.82
N LYS A 63 -15.70 -14.69 -9.87
CA LYS A 63 -15.67 -15.53 -11.07
C LYS A 63 -15.22 -14.71 -12.24
N PHE A 64 -14.23 -15.23 -12.95
CA PHE A 64 -13.71 -14.67 -14.18
C PHE A 64 -14.19 -15.54 -15.34
N GLY A 65 -14.74 -14.90 -16.37
CA GLY A 65 -15.28 -15.54 -17.56
C GLY A 65 -14.20 -16.23 -18.40
N ASP A 66 -14.63 -16.86 -19.49
CA ASP A 66 -13.70 -17.50 -20.43
C ASP A 66 -12.81 -16.49 -21.17
N ASP A 67 -13.22 -15.22 -21.17
CA ASP A 67 -12.52 -14.03 -21.65
C ASP A 67 -11.67 -13.34 -20.57
N TYR A 68 -11.49 -13.97 -19.41
CA TYR A 68 -10.74 -13.49 -18.24
C TYR A 68 -11.37 -12.31 -17.48
N LYS A 69 -12.51 -11.80 -17.93
CA LYS A 69 -13.15 -10.63 -17.31
C LYS A 69 -13.97 -11.03 -16.09
N LEU A 70 -14.04 -10.14 -15.11
CA LEU A 70 -14.92 -10.31 -13.97
C LEU A 70 -16.38 -10.43 -14.45
N VAL A 71 -17.05 -11.49 -14.03
CA VAL A 71 -18.47 -11.70 -14.35
C VAL A 71 -19.32 -10.81 -13.43
N GLU A 72 -20.17 -9.98 -14.03
CA GLU A 72 -21.09 -9.10 -13.30
C GLU A 72 -21.97 -9.88 -12.32
N GLY A 73 -22.18 -9.32 -11.13
CA GLY A 73 -23.01 -9.92 -10.08
C GLY A 73 -22.35 -11.09 -9.34
N PHE A 74 -21.15 -11.53 -9.73
CA PHE A 74 -20.46 -12.60 -9.02
C PHE A 74 -19.59 -12.04 -7.89
N TYR A 75 -20.07 -12.20 -6.65
CA TYR A 75 -19.28 -12.01 -5.44
C TYR A 75 -19.80 -12.95 -4.35
N ILE A 76 -18.91 -13.78 -3.82
CA ILE A 76 -19.20 -14.60 -2.64
C ILE A 76 -18.40 -14.03 -1.49
N ALA A 77 -19.13 -13.54 -0.48
CA ALA A 77 -18.51 -13.08 0.75
C ALA A 77 -17.69 -14.21 1.40
N PRO A 78 -16.47 -13.93 1.87
CA PRO A 78 -15.64 -14.97 2.47
C PRO A 78 -16.33 -15.54 3.70
N GLU A 79 -16.34 -16.88 3.82
CA GLU A 79 -16.93 -17.54 4.99
C GLU A 79 -16.29 -17.01 6.29
N LYS A 80 -17.12 -16.56 7.25
CA LYS A 80 -16.63 -16.19 8.58
C LYS A 80 -15.99 -17.43 9.22
N ARG A 81 -14.65 -17.45 9.32
CA ARG A 81 -13.91 -18.47 10.09
C ARG A 81 -14.48 -18.49 11.51
N LYS A 82 -15.29 -19.49 11.84
CA LYS A 82 -15.74 -19.74 13.22
C LYS A 82 -14.49 -19.93 14.07
N SER A 83 -14.20 -18.99 14.97
CA SER A 83 -13.01 -19.05 15.82
C SER A 83 -12.91 -20.42 16.51
N LYS A 84 -11.69 -20.96 16.60
CA LYS A 84 -11.38 -22.28 17.19
C LYS A 84 -11.94 -22.47 18.62
N LYS A 85 -12.42 -21.40 19.29
CA LYS A 85 -13.18 -21.46 20.55
C LYS A 85 -14.45 -22.33 20.45
N LYS A 86 -15.08 -22.48 19.28
CA LYS A 86 -16.30 -23.30 19.12
C LYS A 86 -16.03 -24.82 19.15
N LYS A 87 -14.84 -25.29 18.74
CA LYS A 87 -14.48 -26.73 18.79
C LYS A 87 -14.38 -27.27 20.24
N LYS A 88 -14.02 -26.43 21.21
CA LYS A 88 -13.98 -26.81 22.65
C LYS A 88 -15.39 -26.86 23.27
N LYS A 89 -16.32 -26.01 22.80
CA LYS A 89 -17.74 -25.99 23.21
C LYS A 89 -18.53 -27.14 22.58
N MET A 90 -18.21 -27.54 21.34
CA MET A 90 -18.89 -28.63 20.63
C MET A 90 -18.61 -30.02 21.20
N ARG A 91 -17.48 -30.25 21.90
CA ARG A 91 -17.25 -31.48 22.66
C ARG A 91 -18.09 -31.57 23.94
N LYS A 92 -18.63 -30.45 24.46
CA LYS A 92 -19.55 -30.42 25.60
C LYS A 92 -21.04 -30.37 25.19
N ALA A 93 -21.36 -29.86 24.01
CA ALA A 93 -22.73 -29.81 23.50
C ALA A 93 -23.18 -31.11 22.80
N ALA A 94 -22.25 -31.92 22.28
CA ALA A 94 -22.55 -33.23 21.69
C ALA A 94 -23.04 -34.29 22.71
N ILE A 95 -23.06 -33.98 24.00
CA ILE A 95 -23.59 -34.84 25.07
C ILE A 95 -25.06 -34.50 25.42
N ILE A 96 -25.63 -33.37 24.95
CA ILE A 96 -26.91 -32.87 25.50
C ILE A 96 -28.03 -32.65 24.47
N VAL A 97 -27.82 -32.70 23.15
CA VAL A 97 -28.89 -32.40 22.17
C VAL A 97 -29.01 -33.46 21.06
N ILE A 98 -28.72 -34.72 21.38
CA ILE A 98 -29.20 -35.89 20.61
C ILE A 98 -30.39 -36.48 21.37
N SER A 99 -31.46 -35.70 21.58
CA SER A 99 -32.69 -36.18 22.23
C SER A 99 -33.82 -35.14 22.26
N SER A 100 -34.18 -34.54 21.12
CA SER A 100 -35.51 -33.93 20.89
C SER A 100 -35.57 -33.32 19.48
N LEU A 101 -36.05 -34.07 18.49
CA LEU A 101 -37.47 -34.15 18.07
C LEU A 101 -37.82 -33.12 16.98
N LEU A 102 -37.80 -33.62 15.73
CA LEU A 102 -38.82 -33.50 14.68
C LEU A 102 -39.91 -32.43 14.90
N PHE A 103 -40.09 -31.49 13.97
CA PHE A 103 -41.40 -30.96 13.54
C PHE A 103 -41.21 -30.10 12.27
N VAL A 104 -41.47 -30.64 11.07
CA VAL A 104 -42.66 -30.44 10.19
C VAL A 104 -42.50 -29.35 9.12
N SER A 105 -42.85 -29.75 7.90
CA SER A 105 -42.94 -29.09 6.58
C SER A 105 -44.19 -28.22 6.37
N MET A 106 -44.14 -27.19 5.50
CA MET A 106 -45.03 -26.95 4.33
C MET A 106 -45.11 -25.47 3.84
N LEU A 107 -45.04 -25.33 2.50
CA LEU A 107 -45.78 -24.49 1.52
C LEU A 107 -45.82 -22.93 1.46
N LEU A 108 -45.38 -22.44 0.28
CA LEU A 108 -46.03 -21.65 -0.81
C LEU A 108 -46.70 -20.25 -0.60
N VAL A 109 -46.18 -19.29 -1.41
CA VAL A 109 -46.81 -18.32 -2.38
C VAL A 109 -47.39 -16.96 -1.93
N SER A 110 -47.14 -15.96 -2.82
CA SER A 110 -47.78 -14.64 -3.09
C SER A 110 -47.17 -13.41 -2.36
N LEU A 111 -47.03 -12.20 -2.94
CA LEU A 111 -47.41 -11.57 -4.22
C LEU A 111 -46.52 -10.30 -4.45
N PHE A 112 -46.48 -9.84 -5.71
CA PHE A 112 -45.71 -8.72 -6.28
C PHE A 112 -46.00 -7.31 -5.73
N SER A 113 -45.06 -6.36 -5.89
CA SER A 113 -45.23 -5.16 -6.76
C SER A 113 -44.08 -4.11 -6.71
N PHE A 114 -43.60 -3.76 -7.92
CA PHE A 114 -43.05 -2.48 -8.45
C PHE A 114 -41.77 -1.87 -7.83
N ASP A 115 -40.80 -1.29 -8.56
CA ASP A 115 -40.67 -0.88 -9.96
C ASP A 115 -39.16 -0.85 -10.36
N LEU A 116 -38.84 -1.30 -11.57
CA LEU A 116 -37.53 -1.16 -12.22
C LEU A 116 -37.59 0.08 -13.12
N ILE A 117 -36.74 1.09 -12.85
CA ILE A 117 -36.47 2.16 -13.83
C ILE A 117 -35.23 1.73 -14.62
N SER A 118 -35.44 1.46 -15.91
CA SER A 118 -34.41 1.34 -16.94
C SER A 118 -34.08 2.72 -17.51
N TRP A 119 -32.83 2.92 -17.92
CA TRP A 119 -32.42 4.03 -18.79
C TRP A 119 -31.30 3.55 -19.75
N PRO A 120 -31.14 4.11 -20.97
CA PRO A 120 -31.02 3.33 -22.19
C PRO A 120 -29.62 3.54 -22.82
N GLY A 121 -29.32 2.74 -23.83
CA GLY A 121 -28.36 3.16 -24.84
C GLY A 121 -29.02 4.09 -25.83
N ASP A 122 -28.27 5.07 -26.31
CA ASP A 122 -28.31 5.43 -27.73
C ASP A 122 -26.89 5.81 -28.18
N ARG A 123 -26.50 5.17 -29.29
CA ARG A 123 -25.45 5.62 -30.21
C ARG A 123 -26.13 6.45 -31.29
N ASP A 124 -25.57 7.61 -31.59
CA ASP A 124 -24.96 7.97 -32.89
C ASP A 124 -24.99 9.48 -33.08
N GLY A 125 -23.88 10.00 -33.60
CA GLY A 125 -23.70 11.40 -33.92
C GLY A 125 -22.28 11.63 -34.41
N SER A 126 -22.07 11.28 -35.68
CA SER A 126 -20.88 11.52 -36.47
C SER A 126 -20.28 12.91 -36.32
N ASP A 127 -18.95 12.97 -36.18
CA ASP A 127 -18.14 13.95 -36.90
C ASP A 127 -17.01 13.21 -37.62
N ASN A 128 -17.10 13.25 -38.95
CA ASN A 128 -15.99 12.97 -39.85
C ASN A 128 -14.99 14.13 -39.68
N ASP A 129 -13.90 13.89 -38.96
CA ASP A 129 -12.66 14.57 -39.28
C ASP A 129 -11.57 13.51 -39.51
N SER A 130 -11.20 13.39 -40.78
CA SER A 130 -10.15 12.50 -41.27
C SER A 130 -8.78 13.08 -40.92
N ASN A 131 -8.54 13.22 -39.63
CA ASN A 131 -7.24 13.43 -39.03
C ASN A 131 -7.20 12.63 -37.71
N SER A 132 -7.31 11.30 -37.82
CA SER A 132 -7.33 10.43 -36.64
C SER A 132 -5.95 10.49 -35.98
N ASN A 133 -5.80 11.31 -34.94
CA ASN A 133 -4.58 11.35 -34.15
C ASN A 133 -4.18 9.92 -33.78
N LYS A 134 -2.94 9.55 -34.13
CA LYS A 134 -2.43 8.19 -33.91
C LYS A 134 -2.23 7.88 -32.43
N LEU A 135 -2.17 8.91 -31.60
CA LEU A 135 -2.05 8.87 -30.16
C LEU A 135 -2.95 9.93 -29.52
N SER A 136 -3.67 9.56 -28.47
CA SER A 136 -4.36 10.49 -27.56
C SER A 136 -4.25 10.01 -26.12
N VAL A 137 -4.27 10.94 -25.17
CA VAL A 137 -4.25 10.67 -23.73
C VAL A 137 -5.55 11.21 -23.13
N PHE A 138 -6.18 10.41 -22.28
CA PHE A 138 -7.44 10.82 -21.64
C PHE A 138 -7.16 11.90 -20.59
N ALA A 139 -8.13 12.81 -20.40
CA ALA A 139 -8.03 13.82 -19.35
C ALA A 139 -8.01 13.15 -17.96
N PHE A 140 -7.21 13.70 -17.06
CA PHE A 140 -7.14 13.27 -15.67
C PHE A 140 -8.10 14.08 -14.81
N GLU A 141 -8.53 13.51 -13.69
CA GLU A 141 -9.19 14.26 -12.62
C GLU A 141 -8.24 15.32 -12.05
N ASN A 142 -8.79 16.33 -11.37
CA ASN A 142 -8.01 17.42 -10.78
C ASN A 142 -6.93 16.91 -9.80
N GLU A 143 -7.24 15.86 -9.04
CA GLU A 143 -6.28 15.14 -8.21
C GLU A 143 -6.48 13.63 -8.33
N VAL A 144 -5.39 12.90 -8.54
CA VAL A 144 -5.38 11.45 -8.67
C VAL A 144 -5.11 10.80 -7.31
N LEU A 145 -6.06 10.00 -6.81
CA LEU A 145 -5.88 9.21 -5.60
C LEU A 145 -5.06 7.94 -5.88
N LEU A 146 -3.96 7.76 -5.13
CA LEU A 146 -3.09 6.56 -5.17
C LEU A 146 -3.43 5.53 -4.07
N CYS A 147 -4.60 5.70 -3.45
CA CYS A 147 -5.14 4.80 -2.46
C CYS A 147 -6.60 4.49 -2.77
N SER A 148 -7.13 3.43 -2.17
CA SER A 148 -8.57 3.15 -2.31
C SER A 148 -9.39 4.25 -1.62
N GLU A 149 -10.59 4.51 -2.13
CA GLU A 149 -11.50 5.50 -1.53
C GLU A 149 -11.79 5.18 -0.06
N ALA A 150 -11.92 3.89 0.26
CA ALA A 150 -12.04 3.44 1.65
C ALA A 150 -10.82 3.83 2.49
N ALA A 151 -9.59 3.69 1.97
CA ALA A 151 -8.37 4.07 2.69
C ALA A 151 -8.34 5.58 2.96
N LYS A 152 -8.74 6.39 1.98
CA LYS A 152 -8.91 7.84 2.19
C LYS A 152 -9.96 8.14 3.25
N ASN A 153 -11.11 7.49 3.19
CA ASN A 153 -12.19 7.68 4.17
C ASN A 153 -11.81 7.23 5.58
N PHE A 154 -11.02 6.16 5.72
CA PHE A 154 -10.51 5.71 7.02
C PHE A 154 -9.50 6.70 7.61
N TYR A 155 -8.59 7.24 6.78
CA TYR A 155 -7.67 8.29 7.20
C TYR A 155 -8.42 9.56 7.64
N ASP A 156 -9.49 9.93 6.92
CA ASP A 156 -10.37 11.06 7.26
C ASP A 156 -11.32 10.76 8.45
N ASN A 157 -11.20 9.60 9.10
CA ASN A 157 -12.10 9.12 10.17
C ASN A 157 -13.60 9.05 9.77
N LYS A 158 -13.91 8.90 8.48
CA LYS A 158 -15.29 8.78 7.96
C LYS A 158 -15.85 7.35 8.07
N ILE A 159 -14.97 6.35 8.10
CA ILE A 159 -15.32 4.94 8.31
C ILE A 159 -14.45 4.36 9.42
N ASP A 160 -14.93 3.30 10.06
CA ASP A 160 -14.17 2.59 11.10
C ASP A 160 -13.18 1.56 10.50
N ALA A 161 -12.32 1.01 11.35
CA ALA A 161 -11.33 0.05 10.92
C ALA A 161 -11.93 -1.30 10.47
N GLU A 162 -13.12 -1.66 10.95
CA GLU A 162 -13.81 -2.89 10.55
C GLU A 162 -14.33 -2.78 9.11
N GLU A 163 -14.89 -1.63 8.76
CA GLU A 163 -15.34 -1.30 7.41
C GLU A 163 -14.15 -1.17 6.45
N ALA A 164 -13.12 -0.44 6.85
CA ALA A 164 -11.86 -0.29 6.12
C ALA A 164 -11.23 -1.65 5.76
N VAL A 165 -11.09 -2.57 6.71
CA VAL A 165 -10.48 -3.90 6.44
C VAL A 165 -11.31 -4.75 5.46
N LYS A 166 -12.62 -4.53 5.38
CA LYS A 166 -13.50 -5.25 4.43
C LYS A 166 -13.32 -4.76 2.99
N SER A 167 -12.86 -3.52 2.78
CA SER A 167 -12.79 -2.89 1.46
C SER A 167 -11.66 -3.42 0.56
N GLY A 168 -10.71 -4.18 1.11
CA GLY A 168 -9.60 -4.76 0.33
C GLY A 168 -8.27 -4.09 0.61
N SER A 169 -7.42 -3.98 -0.41
CA SER A 169 -6.11 -3.33 -0.29
C SER A 169 -6.29 -1.81 -0.15
N PRO A 170 -5.51 -1.13 0.70
CA PRO A 170 -5.51 0.33 0.72
C PRO A 170 -4.71 0.93 -0.46
N TYR A 171 -3.83 0.14 -1.07
CA TYR A 171 -3.06 0.53 -2.26
C TYR A 171 -3.94 0.54 -3.51
N ARG A 172 -3.75 1.55 -4.38
CA ARG A 172 -4.35 1.64 -5.72
C ARG A 172 -3.29 2.14 -6.72
N PRO A 173 -3.00 1.40 -7.81
CA PRO A 173 -2.08 1.88 -8.83
C PRO A 173 -2.67 3.08 -9.60
N PHE A 174 -1.80 3.92 -10.17
CA PHE A 174 -2.23 4.95 -11.11
C PHE A 174 -2.43 4.32 -12.50
N VAL A 175 -3.60 4.49 -13.08
CA VAL A 175 -3.88 3.99 -14.44
C VAL A 175 -3.71 5.14 -15.45
N PHE A 176 -2.63 5.09 -16.22
CA PHE A 176 -2.40 6.03 -17.32
C PHE A 176 -3.15 5.56 -18.56
N LYS A 177 -4.29 6.21 -18.87
CA LYS A 177 -5.18 5.84 -19.98
C LYS A 177 -4.81 6.57 -21.27
N TYR A 178 -4.80 5.86 -22.39
CA TYR A 178 -4.45 6.39 -23.71
C TYR A 178 -5.16 5.63 -24.82
N ASN A 179 -5.14 6.17 -26.04
CA ASN A 179 -5.55 5.46 -27.24
C ASN A 179 -4.44 5.58 -28.29
N ILE A 180 -4.01 4.44 -28.83
CA ILE A 180 -3.09 4.35 -29.96
C ILE A 180 -3.82 3.68 -31.12
N ASN A 181 -4.03 4.42 -32.20
CA ASN A 181 -4.63 3.92 -33.45
C ASN A 181 -3.56 3.44 -34.46
N ALA A 182 -2.31 3.30 -34.01
CA ALA A 182 -1.19 2.79 -34.80
C ALA A 182 -0.91 1.32 -34.48
N ASN A 183 -0.42 0.55 -35.45
CA ASN A 183 0.03 -0.84 -35.25
C ASN A 183 1.44 -0.93 -34.61
N LYS A 184 1.74 -0.02 -33.68
CA LYS A 184 3.04 0.08 -33.01
C LYS A 184 2.87 0.58 -31.58
N ASN A 185 3.63 0.00 -30.66
CA ASN A 185 3.67 0.47 -29.29
C ASN A 185 4.24 1.90 -29.22
N GLY A 186 3.65 2.71 -28.35
CA GLY A 186 4.17 4.01 -27.96
C GLY A 186 5.11 3.93 -26.77
N LYS A 187 5.55 5.10 -26.33
CA LYS A 187 6.37 5.32 -25.14
C LYS A 187 5.74 6.39 -24.28
N LEU A 188 5.89 6.27 -22.97
CA LEU A 188 5.54 7.28 -22.00
C LEU A 188 6.77 7.62 -21.19
N TYR A 189 7.09 8.91 -21.13
CA TYR A 189 8.06 9.47 -20.22
C TYR A 189 7.29 10.19 -19.11
N LEU A 190 7.57 9.83 -17.85
CA LEU A 190 6.94 10.44 -16.68
C LEU A 190 8.02 11.06 -15.81
N SER A 191 7.84 12.32 -15.41
CA SER A 191 8.80 13.06 -14.58
C SER A 191 8.10 13.93 -13.53
N GLU A 192 8.81 14.22 -12.44
CA GLU A 192 8.37 15.17 -11.41
C GLU A 192 8.69 16.64 -11.81
N ASN A 193 9.35 16.85 -12.95
CA ASN A 193 9.63 18.17 -13.51
C ASN A 193 9.30 18.23 -15.01
N ASP A 194 8.97 19.42 -15.50
CA ASP A 194 8.58 19.68 -16.89
C ASP A 194 9.75 19.64 -17.88
N ALA A 195 10.99 19.73 -17.38
CA ALA A 195 12.21 19.51 -18.15
C ALA A 195 12.51 18.02 -18.42
N PHE A 196 11.72 17.09 -17.86
CA PHE A 196 11.91 15.65 -17.96
C PHE A 196 13.30 15.17 -17.52
N LEU A 197 13.91 15.87 -16.57
CA LEU A 197 15.12 15.40 -15.89
C LEU A 197 14.76 14.15 -15.09
N GLU A 198 15.55 13.09 -15.24
CA GLU A 198 15.38 11.80 -14.53
C GLU A 198 13.99 11.15 -14.72
N CYS A 199 13.47 11.17 -15.95
CA CYS A 199 12.16 10.58 -16.24
C CYS A 199 12.16 9.04 -16.23
N LYS A 200 11.04 8.45 -15.78
CA LYS A 200 10.75 7.02 -15.92
C LYS A 200 10.15 6.76 -17.30
N GLU A 201 10.70 5.79 -18.04
CA GLU A 201 10.19 5.36 -19.35
C GLU A 201 9.28 4.13 -19.18
N PHE A 202 8.10 4.19 -19.78
CA PHE A 202 7.16 3.08 -19.87
C PHE A 202 6.82 2.82 -21.34
N VAL A 203 6.55 1.57 -21.66
CA VAL A 203 5.98 1.21 -22.97
C VAL A 203 4.48 1.35 -22.90
N LEU A 204 3.89 1.91 -23.96
CA LEU A 204 2.45 2.00 -24.18
C LEU A 204 2.06 0.98 -25.26
N PRO A 205 1.63 -0.24 -24.90
CA PRO A 205 1.19 -1.20 -25.90
C PRO A 205 -0.05 -0.69 -26.67
N HIS A 206 0.00 -0.78 -28.00
CA HIS A 206 -1.05 -0.23 -28.85
C HIS A 206 -2.44 -0.86 -28.67
N ASP A 207 -2.50 -2.06 -28.10
CA ASP A 207 -3.70 -2.89 -27.89
C ASP A 207 -4.22 -2.86 -26.44
N LEU A 208 -3.72 -1.92 -25.62
CA LEU A 208 -3.96 -1.94 -24.17
C LEU A 208 -4.87 -0.84 -23.63
N GLY A 209 -4.92 0.36 -24.22
CA GLY A 209 -5.81 1.42 -23.72
C GLY A 209 -5.43 2.07 -22.36
N GLY A 210 -4.56 1.43 -21.58
CA GLY A 210 -4.00 2.00 -20.36
C GLY A 210 -2.92 1.12 -19.71
N ILE A 211 -2.02 1.72 -18.92
CA ILE A 211 -1.01 1.00 -18.13
C ILE A 211 -1.11 1.38 -16.65
N ASP A 212 -0.81 0.43 -15.78
CA ASP A 212 -0.63 0.70 -14.35
C ASP A 212 0.77 1.25 -14.10
N ILE A 213 0.85 2.30 -13.28
CA ILE A 213 2.08 2.88 -12.79
C ILE A 213 2.00 2.86 -11.27
N ASP A 214 2.90 2.08 -10.69
CA ASP A 214 2.94 1.89 -9.25
C ASP A 214 3.78 2.96 -8.54
N ASN A 215 3.53 3.09 -7.23
CA ASN A 215 4.46 3.74 -6.28
C ASN A 215 4.81 5.21 -6.59
N LEU A 216 3.94 5.96 -7.27
CA LEU A 216 4.09 7.40 -7.42
C LEU A 216 4.08 8.11 -6.05
N LYS A 217 4.73 9.28 -5.98
CA LYS A 217 4.66 10.16 -4.81
C LYS A 217 3.27 10.78 -4.72
N THR A 218 2.82 11.05 -3.49
CA THR A 218 1.57 11.74 -3.19
C THR A 218 1.78 13.25 -3.13
N GLY A 219 0.73 14.05 -3.32
CA GLY A 219 0.81 15.51 -3.32
C GLY A 219 1.72 16.11 -4.40
N THR A 220 2.08 15.32 -5.42
CA THR A 220 3.15 15.62 -6.38
C THR A 220 2.56 15.86 -7.77
N THR A 221 3.06 16.89 -8.46
CA THR A 221 2.74 17.11 -9.87
C THR A 221 3.68 16.30 -10.75
N TYR A 222 3.10 15.49 -11.64
CA TYR A 222 3.83 14.72 -12.64
C TYR A 222 3.56 15.29 -14.02
N TYR A 223 4.63 15.41 -14.81
CA TYR A 223 4.60 15.77 -16.22
C TYR A 223 4.80 14.52 -17.05
N TYR A 224 4.01 14.39 -18.11
CA TYR A 224 4.10 13.25 -19.02
C TYR A 224 4.34 13.69 -20.46
N LYS A 225 5.10 12.86 -21.17
CA LYS A 225 5.30 12.92 -22.61
C LYS A 225 5.02 11.54 -23.19
N ALA A 226 3.91 11.41 -23.90
CA ALA A 226 3.55 10.18 -24.61
C ALA A 226 3.92 10.34 -26.10
N GLU A 227 4.60 9.35 -26.67
CA GLU A 227 5.08 9.37 -28.05
C GLU A 227 4.67 8.09 -28.78
N CYS A 228 4.11 8.21 -29.99
CA CYS A 228 3.84 7.07 -30.85
C CYS A 228 3.81 7.50 -32.33
N ASP A 229 4.59 6.82 -33.18
CA ASP A 229 4.59 6.99 -34.64
C ASP A 229 4.66 8.46 -35.14
N GLY A 230 5.48 9.28 -34.47
CA GLY A 230 5.70 10.70 -34.78
C GLY A 230 4.77 11.66 -34.05
N GLU A 231 3.70 11.17 -33.41
CA GLU A 231 2.83 11.96 -32.54
C GLU A 231 3.44 12.10 -31.15
N THR A 232 3.26 13.29 -30.55
CA THR A 232 3.68 13.57 -29.18
C THR A 232 2.55 14.27 -28.43
N VAL A 233 2.17 13.73 -27.28
CA VAL A 233 1.18 14.33 -26.37
C VAL A 233 1.88 14.66 -25.06
N LEU A 234 1.82 15.95 -24.70
CA LEU A 234 2.35 16.48 -23.45
C LEU A 234 1.19 16.81 -22.50
N GLY A 235 1.43 16.67 -21.21
CA GLY A 235 0.52 17.18 -20.19
C GLY A 235 1.04 16.92 -18.79
N SER A 236 0.17 17.11 -17.80
CA SER A 236 0.49 16.86 -16.41
C SER A 236 -0.75 16.40 -15.64
N PHE A 237 -0.52 15.82 -14.47
CA PHE A 237 -1.54 15.53 -13.47
C PHE A 237 -0.94 15.72 -12.08
N ARG A 238 -1.80 15.90 -11.07
CA ARG A 238 -1.36 15.98 -9.68
C ARG A 238 -1.91 14.81 -8.89
N THR A 239 -1.06 14.18 -8.08
CA THR A 239 -1.50 13.16 -7.12
C THR A 239 -2.04 13.85 -5.87
N ALA A 240 -3.14 13.34 -5.33
CA ALA A 240 -3.74 13.85 -4.10
C ALA A 240 -2.75 13.72 -2.92
N ALA A 241 -2.83 14.63 -1.96
CA ALA A 241 -2.15 14.47 -0.68
C ALA A 241 -2.87 13.41 0.16
N SER A 242 -2.23 12.25 0.36
CA SER A 242 -2.79 11.13 1.10
C SER A 242 -1.67 10.25 1.65
N VAL A 243 -2.00 9.25 2.45
CA VAL A 243 -1.04 8.20 2.84
C VAL A 243 -0.50 7.52 1.57
N ARG A 244 0.83 7.54 1.40
CA ARG A 244 1.51 6.87 0.28
C ARG A 244 1.70 5.38 0.57
N TYR A 245 0.64 4.60 0.37
CA TYR A 245 0.76 3.14 0.35
C TYR A 245 1.61 2.69 -0.83
N LEU A 246 2.39 1.64 -0.64
CA LEU A 246 3.30 1.14 -1.66
C LEU A 246 3.01 -0.32 -1.98
N SER A 247 3.12 -0.66 -3.26
CA SER A 247 3.06 -2.02 -3.75
C SER A 247 4.45 -2.63 -3.75
N ILE A 248 4.65 -3.56 -2.82
CA ILE A 248 5.79 -4.48 -2.78
C ILE A 248 5.22 -5.91 -2.82
N PRO A 249 5.59 -6.73 -3.81
CA PRO A 249 5.10 -8.10 -3.91
C PRO A 249 5.30 -8.89 -2.61
N GLY A 250 4.20 -9.43 -2.09
CA GLY A 250 4.22 -10.30 -0.90
C GLY A 250 4.42 -9.60 0.44
N VAL A 251 4.73 -8.30 0.46
CA VAL A 251 4.99 -7.54 1.68
C VAL A 251 3.76 -6.71 2.04
N TYR A 252 3.46 -6.63 3.33
CA TYR A 252 2.24 -6.02 3.81
C TYR A 252 2.52 -4.81 4.69
N ASN A 253 1.49 -3.99 4.89
CA ASN A 253 1.58 -2.81 5.74
C ASN A 253 2.67 -1.82 5.27
N VAL A 254 2.94 -1.82 3.96
CA VAL A 254 4.00 -1.03 3.34
C VAL A 254 3.49 0.35 2.98
N ARG A 255 4.22 1.37 3.42
CA ARG A 255 3.96 2.76 3.05
C ARG A 255 5.20 3.62 3.30
N ASP A 256 5.24 4.75 2.63
CA ASP A 256 6.16 5.83 2.93
C ASP A 256 5.70 6.57 4.21
N ILE A 257 6.64 7.02 5.02
CA ILE A 257 6.32 7.93 6.15
C ILE A 257 6.40 9.40 5.75
N GLY A 258 6.87 9.70 4.54
CA GLY A 258 6.93 11.03 3.94
C GLY A 258 5.60 11.47 3.31
N GLY A 259 5.56 12.74 2.89
CA GLY A 259 4.41 13.41 2.31
C GLY A 259 3.56 14.20 3.31
N TYR A 260 3.88 14.13 4.62
CA TYR A 260 3.19 14.91 5.65
C TYR A 260 3.76 16.32 5.73
N THR A 261 2.88 17.30 5.90
CA THR A 261 3.25 18.68 6.18
C THR A 261 3.44 18.88 7.68
N THR A 262 4.54 19.52 8.03
CA THR A 262 4.89 19.90 9.40
C THR A 262 4.18 21.19 9.80
N ALA A 263 4.13 21.49 11.10
CA ALA A 263 3.48 22.68 11.61
C ALA A 263 4.11 24.00 11.10
N ASP A 264 5.40 23.99 10.74
CA ASP A 264 6.13 25.12 10.15
C ASP A 264 6.10 25.15 8.61
N GLY A 265 5.33 24.25 7.99
CA GLY A 265 5.05 24.26 6.55
C GLY A 265 5.99 23.42 5.69
N LYS A 266 7.05 22.85 6.27
CA LYS A 266 7.96 21.92 5.58
C LYS A 266 7.28 20.59 5.29
N ILE A 267 7.82 19.84 4.34
CA ILE A 267 7.31 18.52 3.94
C ILE A 267 8.30 17.44 4.38
N VAL A 268 7.80 16.34 4.95
CA VAL A 268 8.61 15.14 5.19
C VAL A 268 8.91 14.48 3.83
N LYS A 269 10.19 14.39 3.46
CA LYS A 269 10.65 13.87 2.17
C LYS A 269 10.13 12.47 1.90
N GLN A 270 9.54 12.29 0.72
CA GLN A 270 9.07 10.99 0.23
C GLN A 270 10.23 10.17 -0.35
N GLY A 271 10.24 8.86 -0.09
CA GLY A 271 11.22 7.89 -0.59
C GLY A 271 12.42 7.67 0.33
N PHE A 272 12.48 8.32 1.49
CA PHE A 272 13.61 8.20 2.42
C PHE A 272 13.41 7.08 3.44
N ILE A 273 12.23 6.99 4.07
CA ILE A 273 11.90 5.92 5.01
C ILE A 273 10.63 5.23 4.56
N ILE A 274 10.78 4.01 4.05
CA ILE A 274 9.67 3.13 3.74
C ILE A 274 9.49 2.17 4.90
N ARG A 275 8.30 2.16 5.50
CA ARG A 275 7.97 1.21 6.58
C ARG A 275 7.20 0.00 6.05
N GLY A 276 7.29 -1.14 6.73
CA GLY A 276 6.47 -2.31 6.39
C GLY A 276 6.68 -3.54 7.28
N SER A 277 6.11 -4.68 6.86
CA SER A 277 6.35 -5.99 7.50
C SER A 277 7.73 -6.55 7.16
N GLU A 278 8.10 -7.64 7.81
CA GLU A 278 9.33 -8.36 7.46
C GLU A 278 9.31 -8.87 6.01
N VAL A 279 10.51 -9.04 5.45
CA VAL A 279 10.74 -9.48 4.06
C VAL A 279 11.50 -10.79 3.97
N ASP A 280 11.85 -11.40 5.10
CA ASP A 280 12.67 -12.61 5.18
C ASP A 280 11.90 -13.92 5.33
N GLY A 281 10.57 -13.84 5.52
CA GLY A 281 9.71 -15.02 5.63
C GLY A 281 9.89 -15.80 6.93
N LEU A 282 10.51 -15.21 7.97
CA LEU A 282 10.85 -15.95 9.20
C LEU A 282 9.68 -16.13 10.17
N SER A 283 8.61 -15.33 10.09
CA SER A 283 7.36 -15.60 10.83
C SER A 283 6.45 -16.58 10.08
N GLU A 284 5.69 -17.38 10.83
CA GLU A 284 4.69 -18.36 10.31
C GLU A 284 3.62 -17.75 9.37
N THR A 285 3.59 -16.42 9.22
CA THR A 285 2.59 -15.66 8.46
C THR A 285 3.13 -14.92 7.24
N ALA A 286 4.44 -14.97 6.98
CA ALA A 286 5.07 -14.14 5.96
C ALA A 286 5.16 -14.84 4.60
N LEU A 287 4.85 -14.08 3.54
CA LEU A 287 5.22 -14.43 2.18
C LEU A 287 6.70 -14.07 1.98
N PHE A 288 7.40 -14.95 1.29
CA PHE A 288 8.82 -14.86 1.02
C PHE A 288 9.08 -13.90 -0.14
N LEU A 289 9.91 -12.87 0.05
CA LEU A 289 10.40 -12.03 -1.05
C LEU A 289 11.19 -12.93 -2.01
N LYS A 290 10.72 -13.09 -3.26
CA LYS A 290 11.44 -13.91 -4.24
C LYS A 290 12.65 -13.14 -4.74
N ASN A 291 13.66 -13.84 -5.23
CA ASN A 291 14.89 -13.21 -5.75
C ASN A 291 14.61 -12.22 -6.91
N GLU A 292 13.58 -12.46 -7.70
CA GLU A 292 13.14 -11.55 -8.78
C GLU A 292 12.58 -10.23 -8.22
N ASP A 293 11.87 -10.30 -7.09
CA ASP A 293 11.32 -9.11 -6.42
C ASP A 293 12.45 -8.23 -5.86
N VAL A 294 13.59 -8.80 -5.46
CA VAL A 294 14.74 -8.05 -4.96
C VAL A 294 15.27 -7.07 -6.00
N GLN A 295 15.34 -7.47 -7.28
CA GLN A 295 15.82 -6.58 -8.34
C GLN A 295 14.84 -5.43 -8.58
N TYR A 296 13.53 -5.73 -8.59
CA TYR A 296 12.50 -4.70 -8.66
C TYR A 296 12.62 -3.70 -7.52
N MET A 297 12.78 -4.17 -6.28
CA MET A 297 12.93 -3.33 -5.10
C MET A 297 14.18 -2.44 -5.15
N LYS A 298 15.31 -2.98 -5.62
CA LYS A 298 16.52 -2.20 -5.85
C LYS A 298 16.31 -1.11 -6.89
N SER A 299 15.67 -1.42 -8.01
CA SER A 299 15.41 -0.44 -9.07
C SER A 299 14.39 0.63 -8.67
N GLU A 300 13.39 0.26 -7.86
CA GLU A 300 12.28 1.16 -7.54
C GLU A 300 12.56 2.03 -6.31
N PHE A 301 13.20 1.47 -5.28
CA PHE A 301 13.40 2.17 -4.00
C PHE A 301 14.87 2.41 -3.65
N GLY A 302 15.81 1.65 -4.24
CA GLY A 302 17.24 1.86 -4.02
C GLY A 302 17.69 1.75 -2.56
N PHE A 303 17.07 0.87 -1.77
CA PHE A 303 17.37 0.75 -0.34
C PHE A 303 18.86 0.53 -0.07
N VAL A 304 19.42 1.37 0.80
CA VAL A 304 20.80 1.30 1.29
C VAL A 304 20.86 0.65 2.67
N CYS A 305 19.75 0.72 3.43
CA CYS A 305 19.63 0.12 4.75
C CYS A 305 18.34 -0.68 4.93
N ASP A 306 18.50 -1.89 5.44
CA ASP A 306 17.48 -2.76 6.02
C ASP A 306 17.50 -2.55 7.53
N PHE A 307 16.51 -1.82 8.04
CA PHE A 307 16.48 -1.33 9.42
C PHE A 307 15.44 -2.13 10.21
N ASP A 308 15.92 -3.20 10.82
CA ASP A 308 15.11 -4.20 11.47
C ASP A 308 14.98 -3.91 12.97
N LEU A 309 13.75 -3.59 13.40
CA LEU A 309 13.41 -3.36 14.79
C LEU A 309 13.14 -4.66 15.57
N ARG A 310 13.52 -5.81 15.02
CA ARG A 310 13.46 -7.11 15.69
C ARG A 310 14.77 -7.44 16.40
N ASP A 311 14.70 -8.46 17.24
CA ASP A 311 15.87 -9.00 17.92
C ASP A 311 16.72 -9.79 16.91
N GLU A 312 18.02 -9.53 16.86
CA GLU A 312 18.94 -10.18 15.91
C GLU A 312 18.93 -11.72 16.01
N SER A 313 18.57 -12.28 17.17
CA SER A 313 18.54 -13.73 17.40
C SER A 313 17.54 -14.48 16.54
N ILE A 314 16.52 -13.79 16.00
CA ILE A 314 15.60 -14.41 15.05
C ILE A 314 16.27 -14.66 13.69
N PHE A 315 17.33 -13.91 13.38
CA PHE A 315 18.03 -13.99 12.11
C PHE A 315 19.09 -15.09 12.16
N THR A 316 18.70 -16.29 11.75
CA THR A 316 19.57 -17.49 11.74
C THR A 316 20.48 -17.59 10.50
N GLY A 317 20.36 -16.65 9.55
CA GLY A 317 21.12 -16.61 8.30
C GLY A 317 22.43 -15.82 8.41
N LYS A 318 23.42 -16.14 7.56
CA LYS A 318 24.65 -15.36 7.43
C LYS A 318 24.33 -13.92 6.97
N TYR A 319 24.30 -12.97 7.91
CA TYR A 319 24.45 -11.49 7.86
C TYR A 319 24.11 -10.68 6.58
N THR A 320 23.28 -11.18 5.67
CA THR A 320 22.98 -10.48 4.40
C THR A 320 21.51 -10.06 4.37
N SER A 321 21.26 -8.77 4.09
CA SER A 321 19.90 -8.26 3.91
C SER A 321 19.23 -8.96 2.73
N ARG A 322 17.90 -9.12 2.82
CA ARG A 322 17.10 -9.64 1.71
C ARG A 322 17.01 -8.69 0.53
N PHE A 323 17.32 -7.42 0.73
CA PHE A 323 17.40 -6.44 -0.35
C PHE A 323 18.73 -6.50 -1.12
N GLY A 324 19.74 -7.21 -0.62
CA GLY A 324 21.03 -7.37 -1.29
C GLY A 324 22.21 -7.43 -0.31
N ALA A 325 23.35 -7.95 -0.78
CA ALA A 325 24.56 -8.04 0.03
C ALA A 325 25.25 -6.69 0.26
N ASP A 326 24.94 -5.71 -0.59
CA ASP A 326 25.35 -4.30 -0.56
C ASP A 326 24.47 -3.44 0.37
N VAL A 327 23.38 -3.98 0.89
CA VAL A 327 22.46 -3.27 1.79
C VAL A 327 22.88 -3.51 3.24
N LYS A 328 23.05 -2.43 4.01
CA LYS A 328 23.37 -2.50 5.44
C LYS A 328 22.20 -3.10 6.20
N HIS A 329 22.41 -4.20 6.92
CA HIS A 329 21.39 -4.77 7.79
C HIS A 329 21.66 -4.38 9.25
N LYS A 330 20.78 -3.58 9.84
CA LYS A 330 20.89 -3.08 11.21
C LYS A 330 19.75 -3.64 12.05
N PHE A 331 20.06 -4.14 13.25
CA PHE A 331 19.10 -4.72 14.18
C PHE A 331 19.01 -3.90 15.46
N TYR A 332 17.79 -3.68 15.91
CA TYR A 332 17.50 -3.05 17.20
C TYR A 332 16.38 -3.83 17.83
N ASN A 333 16.62 -4.49 18.97
CA ASN A 333 15.55 -5.10 19.77
C ASN A 333 14.66 -4.00 20.37
N ALA A 334 13.84 -3.39 19.52
CA ALA A 334 13.22 -2.11 19.81
C ALA A 334 12.04 -2.29 20.76
N PRO A 335 11.87 -1.39 21.74
CA PRO A 335 10.68 -1.37 22.57
C PRO A 335 9.43 -1.02 21.77
N PHE A 336 8.26 -1.29 22.36
CA PHE A 336 6.96 -0.85 21.85
C PHE A 336 6.13 -0.23 22.98
N TYR A 337 5.35 0.79 22.63
CA TYR A 337 4.42 1.51 23.50
C TYR A 337 5.11 2.01 24.79
N GLY A 338 4.52 1.81 25.96
CA GLY A 338 5.08 2.26 27.24
C GLY A 338 6.50 1.73 27.54
N ASN A 339 6.96 0.67 26.88
CA ASN A 339 8.32 0.16 27.10
C ASN A 339 9.40 1.13 26.61
N ILE A 340 9.08 2.15 25.80
CA ILE A 340 10.06 3.16 25.38
C ILE A 340 10.60 3.98 26.57
N PHE A 341 9.85 4.06 27.67
CA PHE A 341 10.23 4.81 28.87
C PHE A 341 11.05 3.97 29.87
N ASN A 342 11.20 2.67 29.63
CA ASN A 342 11.98 1.81 30.53
C ASN A 342 13.48 2.10 30.39
N ALA A 343 14.17 2.26 31.53
CA ALA A 343 15.60 2.53 31.56
C ALA A 343 16.45 1.54 30.74
N SER A 344 16.05 0.26 30.71
CA SER A 344 16.74 -0.79 29.94
C SER A 344 16.71 -0.58 28.43
N ASN A 345 15.78 0.22 27.91
CA ASN A 345 15.58 0.43 26.47
C ASN A 345 16.16 1.76 25.97
N LYS A 346 16.65 2.62 26.88
CA LYS A 346 17.20 3.94 26.53
C LYS A 346 18.35 3.83 25.52
N GLN A 347 19.28 2.90 25.73
CA GLN A 347 20.41 2.70 24.83
C GLN A 347 19.97 2.23 23.43
N THR A 348 18.97 1.35 23.34
CA THR A 348 18.45 0.89 22.05
C THR A 348 17.83 2.04 21.27
N LEU A 349 17.01 2.88 21.93
CA LEU A 349 16.43 4.07 21.29
C LEU A 349 17.50 5.08 20.89
N LYS A 350 18.51 5.30 21.74
CA LYS A 350 19.64 6.16 21.40
C LYS A 350 20.34 5.69 20.12
N ASN A 351 20.65 4.40 20.02
CA ASN A 351 21.29 3.83 18.82
C ASN A 351 20.41 3.97 17.56
N ILE A 352 19.09 3.80 17.70
CA ILE A 352 18.14 4.01 16.59
C ILE A 352 18.25 5.45 16.08
N PHE A 353 18.18 6.45 16.97
CA PHE A 353 18.22 7.86 16.58
C PHE A 353 19.60 8.33 16.09
N SER A 354 20.69 7.77 16.63
CA SER A 354 22.03 8.02 16.07
C SER A 354 22.16 7.51 14.64
N ASP A 355 21.60 6.34 14.32
CA ASP A 355 21.63 5.81 12.95
C ASP A 355 20.62 6.49 12.01
N LEU A 356 19.52 7.04 12.53
CA LEU A 356 18.63 7.93 11.76
C LEU A 356 19.30 9.25 11.40
N ALA A 357 20.26 9.73 12.20
CA ALA A 357 21.04 10.93 11.91
C ALA A 357 22.15 10.72 10.86
N ASP A 358 22.46 9.47 10.50
CA ASP A 358 23.47 9.16 9.47
C ASP A 358 22.85 9.07 8.07
N LYS A 359 23.12 10.11 7.26
CA LYS A 359 22.64 10.20 5.87
C LYS A 359 23.02 8.99 5.00
N SER A 360 24.09 8.26 5.33
CA SER A 360 24.53 7.09 4.57
C SER A 360 23.64 5.86 4.78
N ASN A 361 22.61 5.92 5.63
CA ASN A 361 21.63 4.87 5.83
C ASN A 361 20.37 5.03 4.95
N TYR A 362 20.27 6.09 4.14
CA TYR A 362 19.09 6.38 3.32
C TYR A 362 19.33 6.10 1.83
N PRO A 363 18.31 5.63 1.07
CA PRO A 363 16.96 5.26 1.52
C PRO A 363 16.92 4.01 2.40
N MET A 364 16.00 3.95 3.38
CA MET A 364 15.90 2.85 4.33
C MET A 364 14.54 2.15 4.28
N TYR A 365 14.56 0.84 4.56
CA TYR A 365 13.38 0.05 4.85
C TYR A 365 13.29 -0.23 6.36
N LEU A 366 12.34 0.43 7.04
CA LEU A 366 12.19 0.35 8.50
C LEU A 366 11.05 -0.60 8.88
N HIS A 367 11.37 -1.72 9.50
CA HIS A 367 10.37 -2.77 9.71
C HIS A 367 10.48 -3.47 11.06
N CYS A 368 9.46 -4.28 11.35
CA CYS A 368 9.52 -5.31 12.38
C CYS A 368 8.81 -6.55 11.80
N THR A 369 8.21 -7.42 12.61
CA THR A 369 7.46 -8.58 12.07
C THR A 369 6.28 -8.16 11.19
N TYR A 370 5.39 -7.30 11.70
CA TYR A 370 4.18 -6.86 11.00
C TYR A 370 4.22 -5.40 10.54
N GLY A 371 5.32 -4.70 10.80
CA GLY A 371 5.39 -3.24 10.60
C GLY A 371 4.40 -2.46 11.46
N ALA A 372 4.04 -2.98 12.63
CA ALA A 372 2.91 -2.51 13.44
C ALA A 372 3.37 -1.80 14.72
N ASP A 373 3.70 -2.58 15.76
CA ASP A 373 3.90 -2.06 17.12
C ASP A 373 5.23 -1.30 17.28
N ARG A 374 6.36 -1.99 17.08
CA ARG A 374 7.71 -1.39 17.20
C ARG A 374 7.96 -0.33 16.13
N THR A 375 7.69 -0.69 14.88
CA THR A 375 7.71 0.23 13.73
C THR A 375 6.82 1.44 13.96
N GLY A 376 5.59 1.24 14.43
CA GLY A 376 4.64 2.34 14.63
C GLY A 376 5.10 3.33 15.69
N VAL A 377 5.67 2.85 16.79
CA VAL A 377 6.16 3.72 17.87
C VAL A 377 7.42 4.47 17.45
N VAL A 378 8.36 3.81 16.76
CA VAL A 378 9.55 4.49 16.23
C VAL A 378 9.16 5.55 15.19
N VAL A 379 8.26 5.23 14.26
CA VAL A 379 7.76 6.19 13.26
C VAL A 379 7.02 7.35 13.92
N PHE A 380 6.22 7.10 14.95
CA PHE A 380 5.55 8.14 15.73
C PHE A 380 6.56 9.12 16.37
N LEU A 381 7.64 8.61 16.96
CA LEU A 381 8.69 9.46 17.52
C LEU A 381 9.45 10.24 16.43
N ILE A 382 9.72 9.63 15.27
CA ILE A 382 10.34 10.31 14.13
C ILE A 382 9.47 11.47 13.65
N GLN A 383 8.19 11.21 13.34
CA GLN A 383 7.26 12.25 12.88
C GLN A 383 7.08 13.36 13.91
N GLY A 384 7.06 13.00 15.20
CA GLY A 384 7.03 13.95 16.31
C GLY A 384 8.23 14.87 16.31
N LEU A 385 9.44 14.31 16.17
CA LEU A 385 10.68 15.08 16.09
C LEU A 385 10.73 16.01 14.87
N LEU A 386 10.13 15.57 13.75
CA LEU A 386 10.04 16.32 12.51
C LEU A 386 8.97 17.43 12.51
N GLY A 387 8.10 17.49 13.52
CA GLY A 387 7.08 18.53 13.63
C GLY A 387 5.76 18.22 12.92
N VAL A 388 5.48 16.94 12.61
CA VAL A 388 4.18 16.51 12.06
C VAL A 388 3.10 16.66 13.14
N SER A 389 1.88 17.07 12.73
CA SER A 389 0.77 17.27 13.66
C SER A 389 0.41 16.00 14.43
N GLU A 390 -0.04 16.14 15.69
CA GLU A 390 -0.50 14.99 16.50
C GLU A 390 -1.58 14.18 15.78
N GLU A 391 -2.51 14.87 15.14
CA GLU A 391 -3.60 14.25 14.39
C GLU A 391 -3.07 13.35 13.27
N ASP A 392 -2.12 13.83 12.48
CA ASP A 392 -1.56 13.07 11.36
C ASP A 392 -0.67 11.92 11.83
N MET A 393 0.11 12.13 12.90
CA MET A 393 0.90 11.05 13.52
C MET A 393 0.01 9.90 14.00
N VAL A 394 -1.10 10.22 14.66
CA VAL A 394 -2.06 9.22 15.13
C VAL A 394 -2.78 8.55 13.95
N LYS A 395 -3.16 9.32 12.92
CA LYS A 395 -3.77 8.76 11.70
C LYS A 395 -2.82 7.84 10.94
N GLU A 396 -1.53 8.18 10.83
CA GLU A 396 -0.50 7.33 10.23
C GLU A 396 -0.38 6.00 10.99
N PHE A 397 -0.26 6.08 12.31
CA PHE A 397 -0.15 4.89 13.15
C PHE A 397 -1.36 3.95 12.97
N ARG A 398 -2.56 4.53 12.95
CA ARG A 398 -3.84 3.85 12.76
C ARG A 398 -3.95 3.11 11.42
N GLN A 399 -3.18 3.48 10.40
CA GLN A 399 -3.21 2.79 9.10
C GLN A 399 -2.80 1.32 9.19
N THR A 400 -2.07 0.93 10.24
CA THR A 400 -1.81 -0.49 10.55
C THR A 400 -3.11 -1.30 10.71
N GLY A 401 -4.21 -0.64 11.10
CA GLY A 401 -5.55 -1.22 11.21
C GLY A 401 -6.04 -1.90 9.93
N TYR A 402 -5.63 -1.42 8.74
CA TYR A 402 -5.94 -2.07 7.46
C TYR A 402 -5.39 -3.51 7.34
N PHE A 403 -4.28 -3.80 8.02
CA PHE A 403 -3.49 -5.00 7.79
C PHE A 403 -3.58 -6.03 8.93
N LYS A 404 -4.29 -5.77 10.03
CA LYS A 404 -4.43 -6.73 11.15
C LYS A 404 -5.79 -6.60 11.85
N ASN A 405 -6.19 -7.60 12.64
CA ASN A 405 -7.45 -7.61 13.40
C ASN A 405 -7.59 -6.33 14.25
N ALA A 406 -8.40 -5.38 13.77
CA ALA A 406 -8.37 -3.97 14.12
C ALA A 406 -9.06 -3.57 15.43
N TYR A 407 -9.16 -4.46 16.43
CA TYR A 407 -9.94 -4.18 17.64
C TYR A 407 -9.14 -3.67 18.85
N SER A 408 -7.81 -3.48 18.77
CA SER A 408 -6.98 -3.24 19.97
C SER A 408 -5.86 -2.19 19.84
N TYR A 409 -5.80 -1.41 18.76
CA TYR A 409 -4.59 -0.59 18.51
C TYR A 409 -4.65 0.86 19.00
N ASN A 410 -5.82 1.51 19.02
CA ASN A 410 -5.91 2.90 19.53
C ASN A 410 -5.45 3.01 20.99
N SER A 411 -5.86 2.05 21.84
CA SER A 411 -5.54 2.06 23.27
C SER A 411 -4.05 2.00 23.61
N ASN A 412 -3.20 1.55 22.68
CA ASN A 412 -1.79 1.37 22.97
C ASN A 412 -0.96 2.63 22.68
N MET A 413 -1.39 3.48 21.75
CA MET A 413 -0.73 4.76 21.51
C MET A 413 -1.12 5.79 22.58
N ASP A 414 -2.34 5.70 23.13
CA ASP A 414 -2.78 6.52 24.26
C ASP A 414 -1.81 6.42 25.45
N ILE A 415 -1.25 5.23 25.71
CA ILE A 415 -0.23 5.03 26.77
C ILE A 415 1.03 5.86 26.50
N VAL A 416 1.45 5.96 25.23
CA VAL A 416 2.62 6.76 24.84
C VAL A 416 2.32 8.25 25.00
N LEU A 417 1.18 8.70 24.49
CA LEU A 417 0.73 10.09 24.62
C LEU A 417 0.61 10.54 26.08
N LEU A 418 -0.06 9.73 26.91
CA LEU A 418 -0.21 10.00 28.36
C LEU A 418 1.15 10.06 29.07
N ALA A 419 2.08 9.17 28.75
CA ALA A 419 3.42 9.21 29.34
C ALA A 419 4.22 10.42 28.87
N LEU A 420 4.03 10.90 27.64
CA LEU A 420 4.65 12.11 27.12
C LEU A 420 4.15 13.38 27.83
N GLU A 421 2.95 13.39 28.43
CA GLU A 421 2.48 14.51 29.27
C GLU A 421 3.38 14.78 30.49
N GLY A 422 4.23 13.81 30.88
CA GLY A 422 5.23 13.99 31.92
C GLY A 422 6.46 14.80 31.51
N TYR A 423 6.59 15.15 30.21
CA TYR A 423 7.70 15.95 29.68
C TYR A 423 7.24 17.40 29.43
N GLU A 424 8.16 18.34 29.61
CA GLU A 424 7.92 19.75 29.30
C GLU A 424 7.68 19.95 27.79
N GLY A 425 6.78 20.86 27.43
CA GLY A 425 6.47 21.21 26.04
C GLY A 425 5.00 21.60 25.86
N GLU A 426 4.74 22.60 25.01
CA GLU A 426 3.40 23.11 24.73
C GLU A 426 2.57 22.13 23.90
N ASN A 427 3.24 21.33 23.07
CA ASN A 427 2.64 20.34 22.17
C ASN A 427 3.39 19.00 22.25
N VAL A 428 2.84 17.96 21.62
CA VAL A 428 3.43 16.61 21.61
C VAL A 428 4.82 16.58 20.97
N ASN A 429 5.09 17.42 19.96
CA ASN A 429 6.37 17.45 19.25
C ASN A 429 7.51 17.90 20.18
N GLU A 430 7.29 18.98 20.94
CA GLU A 430 8.24 19.46 21.95
C GLU A 430 8.47 18.45 23.07
N ARG A 431 7.41 17.75 23.51
CA ARG A 431 7.52 16.70 24.53
C ARG A 431 8.33 15.52 24.05
N ILE A 432 8.13 15.10 22.79
CA ILE A 432 8.93 14.05 22.14
C ILE A 432 10.39 14.50 22.03
N GLU A 433 10.65 15.72 21.58
CA GLU A 433 12.02 16.25 21.47
C GLU A 433 12.71 16.26 22.84
N ASN A 434 12.02 16.75 23.88
CA ASN A 434 12.55 16.79 25.24
C ASN A 434 12.78 15.39 25.82
N PHE A 435 11.90 14.43 25.55
CA PHE A 435 12.10 13.03 25.89
C PHE A 435 13.36 12.45 25.23
N LEU A 436 13.52 12.68 23.92
CA LEU A 436 14.67 12.19 23.18
C LEU A 436 15.98 12.82 23.68
N LYS A 437 15.98 14.12 23.99
CA LYS A 437 17.16 14.83 24.51
C LYS A 437 17.52 14.44 25.94
N LYS A 438 16.57 14.62 26.87
CA LYS A 438 16.83 14.51 28.31
C LYS A 438 16.94 13.06 28.76
N ASP A 439 16.07 12.20 28.21
CA ASP A 439 15.90 10.85 28.73
C ASP A 439 16.63 9.79 27.91
N ILE A 440 16.67 9.96 26.58
CA ILE A 440 17.35 9.03 25.65
C ILE A 440 18.78 9.48 25.35
N GLY A 441 19.07 10.79 25.43
CA GLY A 441 20.40 11.36 25.17
C GLY A 441 20.68 11.62 23.70
N VAL A 442 19.65 11.80 22.86
CA VAL A 442 19.78 12.26 21.46
C VAL A 442 20.31 13.70 21.47
N THR A 443 21.34 14.00 20.69
CA THR A 443 21.97 15.33 20.70
C THR A 443 21.24 16.31 19.78
N GLU A 444 21.40 17.62 20.01
CA GLU A 444 20.89 18.64 19.07
C GLU A 444 21.40 18.43 17.64
N GLU A 445 22.67 18.02 17.51
CA GLU A 445 23.31 17.77 16.23
C GLU A 445 22.66 16.60 15.48
N GLU A 446 22.33 15.51 16.20
CA GLU A 446 21.60 14.38 15.62
C GLU A 446 20.18 14.80 15.21
N ILE A 447 19.48 15.55 16.06
CA ILE A 447 18.13 16.06 15.75
C ILE A 447 18.15 16.94 14.51
N GLN A 448 19.10 17.87 14.43
CA GLN A 448 19.23 18.75 13.27
C GLN A 448 19.59 17.96 12.02
N SER A 449 20.49 16.97 12.11
CA SER A 449 20.82 16.09 10.99
C SER A 449 19.59 15.33 10.49
N ILE A 450 18.77 14.77 11.40
CA ILE A 450 17.53 14.08 11.04
C ILE A 450 16.58 15.02 10.30
N ARG A 451 16.40 16.26 10.78
CA ARG A 451 15.57 17.28 10.13
C ARG A 451 16.11 17.64 8.74
N ASP A 452 17.42 17.89 8.61
CA ASP A 452 18.04 18.26 7.34
C ASP A 452 17.95 17.12 6.30
N ILE A 453 18.05 15.87 6.76
CA ILE A 453 17.89 14.70 5.91
C ILE A 453 16.42 14.56 5.46
N LEU A 454 15.48 14.64 6.39
CA LEU A 454 14.09 14.21 6.16
C LEU A 454 13.10 15.32 5.84
N LEU A 455 13.46 16.59 5.94
CA LEU A 455 12.57 17.71 5.58
C LEU A 455 13.01 18.40 4.30
N GLU A 456 12.03 18.84 3.52
CA GLU A 456 12.16 19.77 2.39
C GLU A 456 11.20 20.95 2.55
N ASP A 457 11.49 22.05 1.85
CA ASP A 457 10.70 23.28 1.90
C ASP A 457 9.39 23.19 1.11
#